data_AF-A0A7V4EJW1-F1
#
_entry.id   AF-A0A7V4EJW1-F1
#
_cell.length_a   1.000
_cell.length_b   1.000
_cell.length_c   1.000
_cell.angle_alpha   90.00
_cell.angle_beta   90.00
_cell.angle_gamma   90.00
#
_symmetry.space_group_name_H-M   'P 1'
#
loop_
_entity.id
_entity.type
_entity.pdbx_description
1 polymer ?
#
loop_
_entity_poly.entity_id
_entity_poly.type
_entity_poly.pdbx_seq_one_letter_code
_entity_poly.pdbx_strand_id
1 'polypeptide(L)'
;MLFKKGNADSGTKSAGAGGEKSSIPLPAAIGLLVVALVLLFFVVLRPMLFSEAPPPPSSAPVEGMPGGAPGGPEVPPPPAAPGGAVGGPGTADSAAGQPSPAPGAPAAPAPTPGASAPAPAAPSAPGDVSLTPETGEILVKGTVTMVDAPKLKLRMSVTAVQLGGQPERALGSPRAKEVVLADNTDIVKGGQRVKLADIKPGATVWAIGPNLGEGQPLVARAVAAQ
;
A
#
# COMPACT_ATOMS: atom_id res chain seq x y z
N MET A 1 14.67 -37.45 39.21
CA MET A 1 13.71 -37.26 40.33
C MET A 1 12.32 -37.19 39.74
N LEU A 2 11.43 -38.04 40.26
CA LEU A 2 10.17 -38.48 39.66
C LEU A 2 9.02 -37.83 40.45
N PHE A 3 8.28 -36.89 39.85
CA PHE A 3 7.05 -36.31 40.43
C PHE A 3 5.90 -36.67 39.49
N LYS A 4 5.24 -37.81 39.72
CA LYS A 4 4.10 -38.06 40.64
C LYS A 4 2.80 -37.44 40.13
N LYS A 5 2.12 -38.31 39.35
CA LYS A 5 0.72 -38.30 38.92
C LYS A 5 -0.22 -38.12 40.12
N GLY A 6 -1.16 -37.18 40.01
CA GLY A 6 -2.26 -36.98 40.93
C GLY A 6 -3.56 -36.82 40.15
N ASN A 7 -4.39 -37.85 40.19
CA ASN A 7 -5.74 -37.92 39.68
C ASN A 7 -6.69 -37.58 40.83
N ALA A 8 -7.69 -36.73 40.63
CA ALA A 8 -8.85 -36.63 41.53
C ALA A 8 -10.06 -36.12 40.76
N ASP A 9 -10.79 -37.10 40.25
CA ASP A 9 -12.20 -37.01 39.89
C ASP A 9 -13.03 -36.97 41.20
N SER A 10 -14.02 -36.09 41.32
CA SER A 10 -15.35 -36.42 41.87
C SER A 10 -16.25 -35.19 42.05
N GLY A 11 -17.34 -35.18 41.29
CA GLY A 11 -18.71 -35.01 41.79
C GLY A 11 -19.13 -33.64 42.35
N THR A 12 -20.13 -33.02 41.74
CA THR A 12 -21.54 -33.29 42.07
C THR A 12 -22.50 -32.43 41.24
N LYS A 13 -23.60 -33.09 40.89
CA LYS A 13 -24.77 -32.60 40.18
C LYS A 13 -25.59 -31.68 41.09
N SER A 14 -25.92 -30.48 40.63
CA SER A 14 -27.03 -29.69 41.18
C SER A 14 -27.89 -29.20 40.02
N ALA A 15 -29.11 -29.74 39.94
CA ALA A 15 -30.17 -29.25 39.09
C ALA A 15 -30.86 -28.09 39.82
N GLY A 16 -30.66 -26.87 39.33
CA GLY A 16 -31.35 -25.68 39.80
C GLY A 16 -32.05 -25.01 38.63
N ALA A 17 -33.34 -25.28 38.46
CA ALA A 17 -34.23 -24.48 37.63
C ALA A 17 -34.41 -23.11 38.32
N GLY A 18 -33.80 -22.07 37.75
CA GLY A 18 -33.90 -20.72 38.29
C GLY A 18 -33.39 -19.71 37.28
N GLY A 19 -34.34 -19.12 36.54
CA GLY A 19 -34.18 -18.03 35.55
C GLY A 19 -32.76 -17.58 35.29
N GLU A 20 -32.16 -18.12 34.22
CA GLU A 20 -30.84 -17.76 33.74
C GLU A 20 -30.83 -16.27 33.38
N LYS A 21 -30.49 -15.43 34.37
CA LYS A 21 -29.86 -14.13 34.14
C LYS A 21 -28.52 -14.46 33.48
N SER A 22 -28.56 -14.66 32.17
CA SER A 22 -27.42 -14.98 31.33
C SER A 22 -26.42 -13.85 31.52
N SER A 23 -25.51 -14.05 32.48
CA SER A 23 -24.45 -13.11 32.80
C SER A 23 -23.46 -13.24 31.68
N ILE A 24 -23.68 -12.42 30.65
CA ILE A 24 -22.75 -12.25 29.55
C ILE A 24 -21.37 -12.01 30.19
N PRO A 25 -20.35 -12.82 29.88
CA PRO A 25 -19.03 -12.65 30.47
C PRO A 25 -18.56 -11.22 30.16
N LEU A 26 -18.06 -10.51 31.18
CA LEU A 26 -17.67 -9.10 31.08
C LEU A 26 -16.89 -8.75 29.78
N PRO A 27 -15.94 -9.58 29.31
CA PRO A 27 -15.22 -9.32 28.05
C PRO A 27 -16.14 -9.27 26.82
N ALA A 28 -17.15 -10.14 26.75
CA ALA A 28 -18.11 -10.19 25.64
C ALA A 28 -19.07 -8.98 25.67
N ALA A 29 -19.47 -8.54 26.86
CA ALA A 29 -20.30 -7.34 27.02
C ALA A 29 -19.58 -6.07 26.54
N ILE A 30 -18.28 -5.95 26.83
CA ILE A 30 -17.45 -4.83 26.36
C ILE A 30 -17.33 -4.85 24.83
N GLY A 31 -17.08 -6.03 24.25
CA GLY A 31 -17.00 -6.18 22.78
C GLY A 31 -18.30 -5.75 22.09
N LEU A 32 -19.45 -6.17 22.61
CA LEU A 32 -20.76 -5.81 22.06
C LEU A 32 -21.04 -4.30 22.19
N LEU A 33 -20.65 -3.69 23.31
CA LEU A 33 -20.79 -2.25 23.53
C LEU A 33 -19.94 -1.42 22.56
N VAL A 34 -18.70 -1.85 22.26
CA VAL A 34 -17.85 -1.17 21.27
C VAL A 34 -18.47 -1.27 19.87
N VAL A 35 -18.95 -2.44 19.46
CA VAL A 35 -19.62 -2.63 18.16
C VAL A 35 -20.88 -1.75 18.05
N ALA A 36 -21.68 -1.68 19.11
CA ALA A 36 -22.87 -0.83 19.17
C ALA A 36 -22.51 0.66 19.04
N LEU A 37 -21.44 1.12 19.69
CA LEU A 37 -20.98 2.51 19.58
C LEU A 37 -20.46 2.84 18.18
N VAL A 38 -19.74 1.92 17.52
CA VAL A 38 -19.28 2.10 16.13
C VAL A 38 -20.46 2.19 15.17
N LEU A 39 -21.47 1.33 15.34
CA LEU A 39 -22.70 1.38 14.53
C LEU A 39 -23.46 2.68 14.77
N LEU A 40 -23.63 3.09 16.03
CA LEU A 40 -24.29 4.35 16.38
C LEU A 40 -23.56 5.55 15.75
N PHE A 41 -22.23 5.57 15.83
CA PHE A 41 -21.39 6.60 15.21
C PHE A 41 -21.63 6.64 13.69
N PHE A 42 -21.63 5.49 13.03
CA PHE A 42 -21.86 5.42 11.58
C PHE A 42 -23.29 5.78 11.18
N VAL A 43 -24.30 5.50 12.00
CA VAL A 43 -25.70 5.84 11.69
C VAL A 43 -25.96 7.33 11.92
N VAL A 44 -25.38 7.93 12.96
CA VAL A 44 -25.64 9.33 13.35
C VAL A 44 -24.71 10.31 12.63
N LEU A 45 -23.40 10.03 12.53
CA LEU A 45 -22.45 10.99 11.94
C LEU A 45 -22.36 10.91 10.43
N ARG A 46 -22.66 9.76 9.81
CA ARG A 46 -22.59 9.63 8.35
C ARG A 46 -23.51 10.60 7.59
N PRO A 47 -24.79 10.82 7.97
CA PRO A 47 -25.62 11.83 7.30
C PRO A 47 -25.13 13.27 7.53
N MET A 48 -24.43 13.54 8.64
CA MET A 48 -23.83 14.86 8.88
C MET A 48 -22.57 15.10 8.05
N LEU A 49 -21.74 14.06 7.85
CA LEU A 49 -20.50 14.14 7.06
C LEU A 49 -20.75 14.14 5.54
N PHE A 50 -21.89 13.58 5.11
CA PHE A 50 -22.34 13.57 3.71
C PHE A 50 -23.63 14.35 3.58
N SER A 51 -23.64 15.60 4.03
CA SER A 51 -24.63 16.57 3.55
C SER A 51 -24.39 16.73 2.05
N GLU A 52 -25.15 15.98 1.26
CA GLU A 52 -25.18 16.04 -0.19
C GLU A 52 -25.29 17.51 -0.59
N ALA A 53 -24.25 18.03 -1.24
CA ALA A 53 -24.25 19.40 -1.71
C ALA A 53 -25.51 19.59 -2.57
N PRO A 54 -26.27 20.69 -2.35
CA PRO A 54 -27.49 20.93 -3.10
C PRO A 54 -27.18 20.78 -4.60
N PRO A 55 -28.01 20.02 -5.35
CA PRO A 55 -27.73 19.76 -6.75
C PRO A 55 -27.54 21.10 -7.47
N PRO A 56 -26.52 21.22 -8.33
CA PRO A 56 -26.32 22.46 -9.07
C PRO A 56 -27.60 22.79 -9.84
N PRO A 57 -28.05 24.06 -9.84
CA PRO A 57 -29.24 24.46 -10.56
C PRO A 57 -29.10 24.03 -12.02
N SER A 58 -30.05 23.23 -12.48
CA SER A 58 -30.09 22.71 -13.84
C SER A 58 -30.06 23.90 -14.81
N SER A 59 -28.92 24.09 -15.48
CA SER A 59 -28.76 25.13 -16.48
C SER A 59 -29.75 24.90 -17.62
N ALA A 60 -30.79 25.74 -17.69
CA ALA A 60 -31.68 25.80 -18.84
C ALA A 60 -30.89 26.19 -20.10
N PRO A 61 -31.31 25.72 -21.29
CA PRO A 61 -30.68 26.10 -22.55
C PRO A 61 -31.00 27.59 -22.81
N VAL A 62 -29.96 28.43 -22.75
CA VAL A 62 -30.03 29.82 -23.24
C VAL A 62 -29.94 29.76 -24.75
N GLU A 63 -31.11 29.90 -25.36
CA GLU A 63 -31.30 30.11 -26.79
C GLU A 63 -31.11 31.60 -27.08
N GLY A 64 -30.06 31.92 -27.86
CA GLY A 64 -29.95 33.16 -28.64
C GLY A 64 -29.56 34.45 -27.91
N MET A 65 -28.33 34.92 -28.14
CA MET A 65 -28.10 36.34 -28.44
C MET A 65 -26.68 36.53 -29.05
N PRO A 66 -26.54 37.20 -30.21
CA PRO A 66 -25.26 37.64 -30.73
C PRO A 66 -24.97 39.08 -30.27
N GLY A 67 -23.74 39.37 -29.86
CA GLY A 67 -23.26 40.74 -29.82
C GLY A 67 -22.20 41.06 -28.76
N GLY A 68 -21.03 41.52 -29.23
CA GLY A 68 -20.27 42.57 -28.54
C GLY A 68 -19.03 42.15 -27.76
N ALA A 69 -17.87 42.27 -28.41
CA ALA A 69 -16.54 42.45 -27.80
C ALA A 69 -16.45 43.78 -27.00
N PRO A 70 -15.34 44.22 -26.35
CA PRO A 70 -13.96 43.70 -26.38
C PRO A 70 -13.15 43.74 -25.05
N GLY A 71 -11.94 43.15 -25.06
CA GLY A 71 -10.79 43.64 -24.27
C GLY A 71 -10.47 42.92 -22.95
N GLY A 72 -9.52 41.99 -23.00
CA GLY A 72 -8.82 41.42 -21.83
C GLY A 72 -7.43 40.91 -22.22
N PRO A 73 -6.42 41.04 -21.36
CA PRO A 73 -5.01 41.16 -21.73
C PRO A 73 -4.43 39.92 -22.41
N GLU A 74 -3.74 40.22 -23.51
CA GLU A 74 -2.92 39.34 -24.34
C GLU A 74 -1.94 38.53 -23.48
N VAL A 75 -2.22 37.24 -23.34
CA VAL A 75 -1.25 36.27 -22.81
C VAL A 75 -0.26 35.98 -23.94
N PRO A 76 1.05 36.25 -23.79
CA PRO A 76 2.01 35.97 -24.83
C PRO A 76 2.06 34.46 -25.11
N PRO A 77 2.06 34.03 -26.37
CA PRO A 77 2.14 32.63 -26.73
C PRO A 77 3.49 32.02 -26.27
N PRO A 78 3.51 30.73 -25.89
CA PRO A 78 4.75 30.03 -25.61
C PRO A 78 5.65 30.00 -26.86
N PRO A 79 6.98 30.09 -26.71
CA PRO A 79 7.91 30.04 -27.82
C PRO A 79 7.76 28.72 -28.57
N ALA A 80 7.53 28.84 -29.89
CA ALA A 80 7.52 27.73 -30.82
C ALA A 80 8.84 26.98 -30.73
N ALA A 81 8.78 25.70 -30.35
CA ALA A 81 9.93 24.82 -30.46
C ALA A 81 10.30 24.68 -31.95
N PRO A 82 11.57 24.90 -32.33
CA PRO A 82 12.00 24.80 -33.72
C PRO A 82 11.86 23.37 -34.23
N GLY A 83 11.27 23.27 -35.41
CA GLY A 83 11.09 22.02 -36.14
C GLY A 83 12.41 21.31 -36.41
N GLY A 84 12.38 19.99 -36.23
CA GLY A 84 13.40 19.06 -36.69
C GLY A 84 12.73 17.98 -37.51
N ALA A 85 12.29 18.33 -38.72
CA ALA A 85 11.99 17.35 -39.75
C ALA A 85 13.28 17.10 -40.54
N VAL A 86 13.84 15.89 -40.43
CA VAL A 86 14.77 15.34 -41.42
C VAL A 86 14.28 13.95 -41.74
N GLY A 87 13.64 13.81 -42.90
CA GLY A 87 13.30 12.53 -43.49
C GLY A 87 14.50 11.86 -44.12
N GLY A 88 14.37 10.56 -44.34
CA GLY A 88 15.25 9.79 -45.22
C GLY A 88 14.65 8.41 -45.50
N PRO A 89 14.23 8.11 -46.74
CA PRO A 89 13.94 6.75 -47.17
C PRO A 89 15.25 6.11 -47.67
N GLY A 90 15.75 5.13 -46.93
CA GLY A 90 16.90 4.30 -47.34
C GLY A 90 16.41 2.97 -47.90
N THR A 91 16.37 2.87 -49.23
CA THR A 91 16.29 1.64 -50.02
C THR A 91 17.67 1.02 -50.24
N ALA A 92 17.69 -0.28 -50.57
CA ALA A 92 18.80 -1.10 -51.11
C ALA A 92 19.78 -1.67 -50.05
N ASP A 93 20.36 -2.86 -50.19
CA ASP A 93 20.19 -4.02 -51.09
C ASP A 93 21.15 -5.12 -50.54
N SER A 94 20.76 -6.38 -50.73
CA SER A 94 21.57 -7.61 -50.84
C SER A 94 22.96 -7.73 -50.17
N ALA A 95 23.08 -8.71 -49.26
CA ALA A 95 24.33 -9.47 -49.09
C ALA A 95 24.02 -10.96 -48.94
N ALA A 96 24.78 -11.74 -49.72
CA ALA A 96 24.62 -13.14 -50.06
C ALA A 96 24.61 -14.11 -48.87
N GLY A 97 23.94 -15.24 -49.10
CA GLY A 97 23.74 -16.33 -48.16
C GLY A 97 25.04 -17.00 -47.70
N GLN A 98 25.04 -17.33 -46.43
CA GLN A 98 26.01 -18.23 -45.81
C GLN A 98 25.29 -19.57 -45.56
N PRO A 99 25.84 -20.72 -46.02
CA PRO A 99 25.18 -22.00 -45.86
C PRO A 99 25.08 -22.39 -44.37
N SER A 100 23.90 -22.85 -43.97
CA SER A 100 23.65 -23.42 -42.64
C SER A 100 24.60 -24.59 -42.35
N PRO A 101 25.28 -24.59 -41.19
CA PRO A 101 25.97 -25.78 -40.70
C PRO A 101 24.94 -26.90 -40.45
N ALA A 102 25.31 -28.13 -40.83
CA ALA A 102 24.52 -29.32 -40.56
C ALA A 102 24.16 -29.43 -39.05
N PRO A 103 22.96 -29.90 -38.69
CA PRO A 103 22.61 -30.17 -37.30
C PRO A 103 23.60 -31.18 -36.71
N GLY A 104 24.42 -30.73 -35.76
CA GLY A 104 25.24 -31.62 -34.96
C GLY A 104 24.32 -32.61 -34.21
N ALA A 105 24.73 -33.88 -34.19
CA ALA A 105 24.04 -34.91 -33.44
C ALA A 105 23.79 -34.44 -31.99
N PRO A 106 22.60 -34.72 -31.42
CA PRO A 106 22.29 -34.30 -30.05
C PRO A 106 23.33 -34.88 -29.10
N ALA A 107 24.13 -33.99 -28.49
CA ALA A 107 25.00 -34.35 -27.39
C ALA A 107 24.14 -34.94 -26.27
N ALA A 108 24.61 -36.05 -25.70
CA ALA A 108 23.97 -36.67 -24.54
C ALA A 108 23.69 -35.59 -23.47
N PRO A 109 22.48 -35.54 -22.89
CA PRO A 109 22.14 -34.54 -21.89
C PRO A 109 23.14 -34.64 -20.73
N ALA A 110 23.89 -33.56 -20.52
CA ALA A 110 24.68 -33.39 -19.32
C ALA A 110 23.72 -33.48 -18.11
N PRO A 111 24.16 -34.06 -16.98
CA PRO A 111 23.33 -34.15 -15.78
C PRO A 111 22.84 -32.74 -15.44
N THR A 112 21.52 -32.58 -15.44
CA THR A 112 20.83 -31.38 -14.96
C THR A 112 21.39 -31.08 -13.57
N PRO A 113 22.02 -29.92 -13.35
CA PRO A 113 22.34 -29.48 -12.00
C PRO A 113 21.02 -29.51 -11.23
N GLY A 114 20.94 -30.42 -10.25
CA GLY A 114 19.77 -30.55 -9.40
C GLY A 114 19.37 -29.17 -8.91
N ALA A 115 18.08 -28.84 -9.05
CA ALA A 115 17.51 -27.60 -8.55
C ALA A 115 18.07 -27.36 -7.15
N SER A 116 18.97 -26.37 -7.03
CA SER A 116 19.51 -25.99 -5.75
C SER A 116 18.30 -25.57 -4.93
N ALA A 117 17.98 -26.36 -3.90
CA ALA A 117 16.92 -26.03 -2.97
C ALA A 117 17.13 -24.58 -2.53
N PRO A 118 16.08 -23.74 -2.49
CA PRO A 118 16.20 -22.36 -2.09
C PRO A 118 16.95 -22.32 -0.75
N ALA A 119 18.09 -21.61 -0.74
CA ALA A 119 18.85 -21.42 0.47
C ALA A 119 17.89 -20.86 1.53
N PRO A 120 17.88 -21.42 2.76
CA PRO A 120 17.03 -20.92 3.82
C PRO A 120 17.26 -19.42 3.97
N ALA A 121 16.18 -18.64 3.88
CA ALA A 121 16.24 -17.19 4.05
C ALA A 121 17.00 -16.90 5.36
N ALA A 122 18.03 -16.05 5.27
CA ALA A 122 18.79 -15.66 6.45
C ALA A 122 17.81 -15.12 7.50
N PRO A 123 17.95 -15.53 8.78
CA PRO A 123 17.07 -15.05 9.84
C PRO A 123 17.12 -13.51 9.86
N SER A 124 15.94 -12.89 9.74
CA SER A 124 15.78 -11.44 9.85
C SER A 124 16.47 -10.97 11.14
N ALA A 125 17.24 -9.88 11.04
CA ALA A 125 17.99 -9.40 12.19
C ALA A 125 17.01 -9.04 13.33
N PRO A 126 17.36 -9.30 14.60
CA PRO A 126 16.53 -8.90 15.73
C PRO A 126 16.38 -7.38 15.72
N GLY A 127 15.20 -6.89 15.33
CA GLY A 127 14.91 -5.48 15.11
C GLY A 127 14.17 -5.18 13.81
N ASP A 128 14.07 -6.16 12.89
CA ASP A 128 13.19 -6.06 11.73
C ASP A 128 11.74 -6.01 12.19
N VAL A 129 11.13 -4.82 12.14
CA VAL A 129 9.70 -4.66 12.30
C VAL A 129 9.04 -5.34 11.10
N SER A 130 8.56 -6.56 11.30
CA SER A 130 7.88 -7.33 10.26
C SER A 130 6.51 -6.73 9.98
N LEU A 131 6.45 -5.79 9.04
CA LEU A 131 5.20 -5.33 8.46
C LEU A 131 4.77 -6.32 7.36
N THR A 132 3.76 -7.13 7.66
CA THR A 132 3.23 -8.10 6.69
C THR A 132 2.06 -7.49 5.92
N PRO A 133 2.16 -7.29 4.58
CA PRO A 133 1.05 -6.81 3.76
C PRO A 133 -0.08 -7.82 3.68
N GLU A 134 -1.31 -7.37 3.93
CA GLU A 134 -2.52 -8.16 3.71
C GLU A 134 -2.96 -8.14 2.23
N THR A 135 -3.94 -8.98 1.89
CA THR A 135 -4.54 -8.97 0.54
C THR A 135 -5.13 -7.59 0.24
N GLY A 136 -4.69 -6.98 -0.86
CA GLY A 136 -5.09 -5.62 -1.25
C GLY A 136 -4.22 -4.51 -0.66
N GLU A 137 -3.26 -4.85 0.20
CA GLU A 137 -2.25 -3.91 0.70
C GLU A 137 -0.94 -4.00 -0.10
N ILE A 138 -0.17 -2.93 0.00
CA ILE A 138 1.18 -2.79 -0.50
C ILE A 138 2.09 -2.31 0.63
N LEU A 139 3.22 -2.99 0.79
CA LEU A 139 4.35 -2.52 1.56
C LEU A 139 5.30 -1.79 0.60
N VAL A 140 5.65 -0.55 0.93
CA VAL A 140 6.64 0.23 0.20
C VAL A 140 7.85 0.47 1.09
N LYS A 141 9.04 0.28 0.53
CA LYS A 141 10.33 0.52 1.19
C LYS A 141 11.05 1.65 0.48
N GLY A 142 11.56 2.61 1.24
CA GLY A 142 12.27 3.74 0.66
C GLY A 142 12.95 4.63 1.68
N THR A 143 13.49 5.73 1.19
CA THR A 143 14.15 6.76 2.00
C THR A 143 13.26 7.99 2.10
N VAL A 144 13.05 8.50 3.30
CA VAL A 144 12.27 9.72 3.54
C VAL A 144 12.98 10.91 2.90
N THR A 145 12.27 11.68 2.08
CA THR A 145 12.79 12.93 1.49
C THR A 145 12.23 14.16 2.18
N MET A 146 11.01 14.10 2.72
CA MET A 146 10.36 15.21 3.43
C MET A 146 9.34 14.68 4.44
N VAL A 147 9.23 15.37 5.58
CA VAL A 147 8.24 15.10 6.62
C VAL A 147 7.44 16.38 6.89
N ASP A 148 6.13 16.32 6.70
CA ASP A 148 5.16 17.39 7.03
C ASP A 148 4.31 16.88 8.20
N ALA A 149 4.85 17.03 9.42
CA ALA A 149 4.20 16.58 10.64
C ALA A 149 2.82 17.24 10.90
N PRO A 150 2.63 18.55 10.66
CA PRO A 150 1.31 19.19 10.80
C PRO A 150 0.22 18.60 9.91
N LYS A 151 0.57 18.12 8.71
CA LYS A 151 -0.37 17.49 7.78
C LYS A 151 -0.38 15.97 7.85
N LEU A 152 0.39 15.38 8.75
CA LEU A 152 0.59 13.93 8.84
C LEU A 152 1.00 13.31 7.49
N LYS A 153 1.91 13.99 6.76
CA LYS A 153 2.37 13.55 5.44
C LYS A 153 3.86 13.29 5.44
N LEU A 154 4.26 12.27 4.68
CA LEU A 154 5.65 11.90 4.47
C LEU A 154 5.86 11.67 2.97
N ARG A 155 6.88 12.31 2.40
CA ARG A 155 7.35 11.96 1.05
C ARG A 155 8.57 11.09 1.15
N MET A 156 8.60 10.04 0.35
CA MET A 156 9.70 9.10 0.28
C MET A 156 10.10 8.78 -1.15
N SER A 157 11.36 8.43 -1.32
CA SER A 157 11.93 7.83 -2.52
C SER A 157 11.88 6.31 -2.37
N VAL A 158 10.87 5.69 -2.98
CA VAL A 158 10.61 4.25 -2.90
C VAL A 158 11.57 3.50 -3.81
N THR A 159 12.22 2.48 -3.27
CA THR A 159 13.17 1.62 -3.99
C THR A 159 12.68 0.19 -4.12
N ALA A 160 11.72 -0.25 -3.30
CA ALA A 160 11.13 -1.57 -3.40
C ALA A 160 9.66 -1.57 -2.95
N VAL A 161 8.90 -2.52 -3.49
CA VAL A 161 7.48 -2.72 -3.17
C VAL A 161 7.17 -4.20 -2.98
N GLN A 162 6.29 -4.53 -2.05
CA GLN A 162 5.81 -5.89 -1.84
C GLN A 162 4.28 -5.86 -1.79
N LEU A 163 3.62 -6.66 -2.62
CA LEU A 163 2.18 -6.84 -2.58
C LEU A 163 1.84 -7.98 -1.62
N GLY A 164 0.66 -7.93 -0.99
CA GLY A 164 0.18 -9.02 -0.13
C GLY A 164 0.29 -10.39 -0.81
N GLY A 165 1.01 -11.33 -0.18
CA GLY A 165 1.24 -12.68 -0.70
C GLY A 165 2.26 -12.80 -1.85
N GLN A 166 2.93 -11.71 -2.24
CA GLN A 166 3.98 -11.69 -3.26
C GLN A 166 5.35 -11.40 -2.63
N PRO A 167 6.46 -11.81 -3.29
CA PRO A 167 7.79 -11.42 -2.85
C PRO A 167 8.03 -9.91 -3.06
N GLU A 168 8.99 -9.36 -2.32
CA GLU A 168 9.46 -7.99 -2.52
C GLU A 168 10.04 -7.84 -3.94
N ARG A 169 9.66 -6.74 -4.61
CA ARG A 169 10.12 -6.36 -5.93
C ARG A 169 10.86 -5.04 -5.85
N ALA A 170 12.15 -5.07 -6.15
CA ALA A 170 12.94 -3.86 -6.31
C ALA A 170 12.45 -3.05 -7.51
N LEU A 171 12.39 -1.73 -7.36
CA LEU A 171 12.14 -0.80 -8.44
C LEU A 171 13.47 -0.50 -9.12
N GLY A 172 13.53 -0.62 -10.45
CA GLY A 172 14.76 -0.33 -11.22
C GLY A 172 15.20 1.14 -11.14
N SER A 173 14.35 2.03 -10.64
CA SER A 173 14.70 3.41 -10.33
C SER A 173 13.86 3.90 -9.15
N PRO A 174 14.40 4.75 -8.26
CA PRO A 174 13.64 5.28 -7.15
C PRO A 174 12.43 6.09 -7.63
N ARG A 175 11.26 5.87 -7.04
CA ARG A 175 10.02 6.58 -7.36
C ARG A 175 9.54 7.39 -6.18
N ALA A 176 9.16 8.65 -6.42
CA ALA A 176 8.56 9.46 -5.38
C ALA A 176 7.17 8.91 -5.01
N LYS A 177 6.90 8.75 -3.71
CA LYS A 177 5.60 8.38 -3.18
C LYS A 177 5.26 9.28 -2.00
N GLU A 178 4.02 9.77 -1.99
CA GLU A 178 3.45 10.44 -0.83
C GLU A 178 2.75 9.40 0.04
N VAL A 179 3.09 9.40 1.32
CA VAL A 179 2.49 8.58 2.36
C VAL A 179 1.73 9.50 3.30
N VAL A 180 0.43 9.27 3.42
CA VAL A 180 -0.47 9.99 4.30
C VAL A 180 -0.69 9.12 5.52
N LEU A 181 -0.41 9.65 6.70
CA LEU A 181 -0.63 9.00 7.97
C LEU A 181 -2.02 9.43 8.48
N ALA A 182 -2.81 8.44 8.88
CA ALA A 182 -4.05 8.66 9.60
C ALA A 182 -3.77 8.77 11.11
N ASP A 183 -4.75 9.24 11.88
CA ASP A 183 -4.61 9.38 13.34
C ASP A 183 -4.34 8.05 14.05
N ASN A 184 -4.74 6.94 13.44
CA ASN A 184 -4.54 5.58 13.93
C ASN A 184 -3.31 4.88 13.31
N THR A 185 -2.46 5.58 12.54
CA THR A 185 -1.25 4.97 11.99
C THR A 185 -0.26 4.61 13.10
N ASP A 186 0.15 3.35 13.16
CA ASP A 186 1.20 2.91 14.07
C ASP A 186 2.57 3.22 13.48
N ILE A 187 3.29 4.16 14.10
CA ILE A 187 4.66 4.52 13.71
C ILE A 187 5.62 3.89 14.71
N VAL A 188 6.48 2.99 14.24
CA VAL A 188 7.43 2.26 15.08
C VAL A 188 8.86 2.44 14.60
N LYS A 189 9.80 2.58 15.54
CA LYS A 189 11.23 2.66 15.28
C LYS A 189 11.97 1.80 16.30
N GLY A 190 12.75 0.83 15.83
CA GLY A 190 13.44 -0.12 16.72
C GLY A 190 12.50 -0.84 17.71
N GLY A 191 11.26 -1.13 17.29
CA GLY A 191 10.23 -1.76 18.13
C GLY A 191 9.51 -0.81 19.10
N GLN A 192 9.85 0.48 19.15
CA GLN A 192 9.16 1.47 19.98
C GLN A 192 8.23 2.34 19.16
N ARG A 193 7.04 2.65 19.70
CA ARG A 193 6.13 3.61 19.07
C ARG A 193 6.70 5.02 19.19
N VAL A 194 6.84 5.71 18.06
CA VAL A 194 7.40 7.07 17.97
C VAL A 194 6.40 8.03 17.32
N LYS A 195 6.66 9.34 17.40
CA LYS A 195 5.86 10.34 16.68
C LYS A 195 6.42 10.55 15.29
N LEU A 196 5.59 11.05 14.36
CA LEU A 196 6.05 11.39 13.00
C LEU A 196 7.20 12.42 13.02
N ALA A 197 7.19 13.35 13.97
CA ALA A 197 8.25 14.34 14.15
C ALA A 197 9.62 13.73 14.51
N ASP A 198 9.66 12.49 14.98
CA ASP A 198 10.91 11.79 15.32
C ASP A 198 11.56 11.13 14.08
N ILE A 199 10.84 11.07 12.95
CA ILE A 199 11.36 10.59 11.67
C ILE A 199 12.05 11.76 10.96
N LYS A 200 13.33 11.57 10.62
CA LYS A 200 14.12 12.58 9.89
C LYS A 200 14.16 12.27 8.40
N PRO A 201 14.24 13.30 7.52
CA PRO A 201 14.66 13.11 6.14
C PRO A 201 15.98 12.33 6.06
N GLY A 202 16.07 11.39 5.13
CA GLY A 202 17.18 10.43 5.01
C GLY A 202 16.97 9.11 5.74
N ALA A 203 15.96 8.98 6.63
CA ALA A 203 15.65 7.71 7.28
C ALA A 203 15.13 6.69 6.28
N THR A 204 15.52 5.41 6.44
CA THR A 204 14.89 4.30 5.74
C THR A 204 13.59 3.95 6.44
N VAL A 205 12.51 3.88 5.67
CA VAL A 205 11.18 3.58 6.17
C VAL A 205 10.48 2.54 5.32
N TRP A 206 9.63 1.77 5.99
CA TRP A 206 8.66 0.88 5.38
C TRP A 206 7.28 1.39 5.74
N ALA A 207 6.41 1.55 4.75
CA ALA A 207 5.03 1.94 4.96
C ALA A 207 4.11 0.88 4.35
N ILE A 208 3.06 0.52 5.07
CA ILE A 208 2.05 -0.45 4.64
C ILE A 208 0.69 0.22 4.55
N GLY A 209 -0.06 -0.03 3.49
CA GLY A 209 -1.40 0.51 3.31
C GLY A 209 -2.10 -0.05 2.08
N PRO A 210 -3.35 0.36 1.79
CA PRO A 210 -4.09 -0.13 0.64
C PRO A 210 -3.41 0.24 -0.68
N ASN A 211 -3.40 -0.68 -1.63
CA ASN A 211 -2.88 -0.42 -2.97
C ASN A 211 -3.91 0.35 -3.81
N LEU A 212 -3.77 1.68 -3.83
CA LEU A 212 -4.60 2.57 -4.65
C LEU A 212 -4.05 2.77 -6.08
N GLY A 213 -2.98 2.06 -6.45
CA GLY A 213 -2.32 2.20 -7.73
C GLY A 213 -1.21 3.26 -7.76
N GLU A 214 -0.70 3.49 -8.96
CA GLU A 214 0.42 4.40 -9.21
C GLU A 214 -0.04 5.87 -9.16
N GLY A 215 0.83 6.77 -8.69
CA GLY A 215 0.52 8.20 -8.55
C GLY A 215 -0.40 8.57 -7.38
N GLN A 216 -1.17 7.61 -6.84
CA GLN A 216 -2.03 7.85 -5.68
C GLN A 216 -1.22 7.89 -4.37
N PRO A 217 -1.63 8.70 -3.38
CA PRO A 217 -1.03 8.67 -2.05
C PRO A 217 -1.28 7.31 -1.38
N LEU A 218 -0.29 6.84 -0.61
CA LEU A 218 -0.46 5.65 0.22
C LEU A 218 -0.99 6.07 1.59
N VAL A 219 -2.19 5.64 1.95
CA VAL A 219 -2.75 5.86 3.29
C VAL A 219 -2.15 4.80 4.22
N ALA A 220 -1.14 5.15 5.01
CA ALA A 220 -0.42 4.18 5.81
C ALA A 220 -1.25 3.69 7.00
N ARG A 221 -1.42 2.37 7.10
CA ARG A 221 -1.88 1.70 8.31
C ARG A 221 -0.78 1.66 9.37
N ALA A 222 0.45 1.38 8.94
CA ALA A 222 1.62 1.39 9.80
C ALA A 222 2.87 1.88 9.04
N VAL A 223 3.82 2.42 9.81
CA VAL A 223 5.11 2.88 9.31
C VAL A 223 6.20 2.38 10.25
N ALA A 224 7.18 1.66 9.71
CA ALA A 224 8.38 1.29 10.42
C ALA A 224 9.55 2.17 9.95
N ALA A 225 10.36 2.67 10.88
CA ALA A 225 11.58 3.41 10.58
C ALA A 225 12.79 2.67 11.12
N GLN A 226 13.90 2.73 10.38
CA GLN A 226 15.22 2.29 10.83
C GLN A 226 15.97 3.44 11.50
#